data_AF-A0AAW8CTW0-F1
#
_entry.id   AF-A0AAW8CTW0-F1
#
_cell.length_a   1.000
_cell.length_b   1.000
_cell.length_c   1.000
_cell.angle_alpha   90.00
_cell.angle_beta   90.00
_cell.angle_gamma   90.00
#
_symmetry.space_group_name_H-M   'P 1'
#
loop_
_entity.id
_entity.type
_entity.pdbx_description
1 polymer ?
#
loop_
_entity_poly.entity_id
_entity_poly.type
_entity_poly.pdbx_seq_one_letter_code
_entity_poly.pdbx_strand_id
1 'polypeptide(L)'
;MKKKSIWKLYGFAWVTAGFFLISLIGHWVFGWFAYANEQTQFGHPVEVNGYLIEMMRDTLENWQSEFLQLLWQVGGLAFLLYLGSPQSKEGDDRVEAKIDAILAAVDPKNADRVIDEIDQEYSGRHTDPRWTALREKDDRGG
;
A
#
# COMPACT_ATOMS: atom_id res chain seq x y z
N MET A 1 -1.98 -32.63 3.46
CA MET A 1 -2.32 -31.22 3.12
C MET A 1 -2.06 -31.00 1.64
N LYS A 2 -3.08 -30.66 0.81
CA LYS A 2 -2.86 -30.33 -0.61
C LYS A 2 -2.11 -28.99 -0.69
N LYS A 3 -0.88 -28.97 -1.24
CA LYS A 3 -0.15 -27.72 -1.52
C LYS A 3 -1.03 -26.86 -2.44
N LYS A 4 -1.46 -25.68 -1.97
CA LYS A 4 -2.15 -24.71 -2.84
C LYS A 4 -1.20 -24.35 -3.97
N SER A 5 -1.60 -24.62 -5.20
CA SER A 5 -0.80 -24.30 -6.39
C SER A 5 -0.54 -22.80 -6.44
N ILE A 6 0.73 -22.40 -6.60
CA ILE A 6 1.17 -21.00 -6.75
C ILE A 6 0.36 -20.29 -7.86
N TRP A 7 -0.02 -21.03 -8.89
CA TRP A 7 -0.89 -20.57 -9.98
C TRP A 7 -2.30 -20.16 -9.54
N LYS A 8 -2.88 -20.82 -8.53
CA LYS A 8 -4.18 -20.43 -7.96
C LYS A 8 -4.06 -19.31 -6.94
N LEU A 9 -2.92 -19.21 -6.25
CA LEU A 9 -2.70 -18.16 -5.25
C LEU A 9 -2.43 -16.80 -5.89
N TYR A 10 -1.73 -16.79 -7.03
CA TYR A 10 -1.34 -15.57 -7.75
C TYR A 10 -2.03 -15.43 -9.12
N GLY A 11 -3.21 -16.03 -9.30
CA GLY A 11 -3.93 -16.01 -10.58
C GLY A 11 -4.15 -14.60 -11.12
N PHE A 12 -4.49 -13.64 -10.25
CA PHE A 12 -4.61 -12.23 -10.61
C PHE A 12 -3.29 -11.64 -11.12
N ALA A 13 -2.17 -11.90 -10.44
CA ALA A 13 -0.86 -11.39 -10.86
C ALA A 13 -0.45 -11.92 -12.24
N TRP A 14 -0.72 -13.20 -12.54
CA TRP A 14 -0.43 -13.78 -13.85
C TRP A 14 -1.29 -13.21 -14.96
N VAL A 15 -2.59 -13.02 -14.72
CA VAL A 15 -3.49 -12.41 -15.71
C VAL A 15 -3.06 -10.96 -15.99
N THR A 16 -2.79 -10.18 -14.95
CA THR A 16 -2.31 -8.80 -15.09
C THR A 16 -0.96 -8.73 -15.78
N ALA A 17 -0.02 -9.61 -15.45
CA ALA A 17 1.26 -9.69 -16.14
C ALA A 17 1.09 -10.05 -17.62
N GLY A 18 0.15 -10.95 -17.95
CA GLY A 18 -0.20 -11.27 -19.33
C GLY A 18 -0.69 -10.04 -20.10
N PHE A 19 -1.67 -9.31 -19.55
CA PHE A 19 -2.15 -8.06 -20.15
C PHE A 19 -1.03 -7.03 -20.30
N PHE A 20 -0.19 -6.87 -19.27
CA PHE A 20 0.95 -5.96 -19.30
C PHE A 20 1.94 -6.30 -20.42
N LEU A 21 2.31 -7.57 -20.58
CA LEU A 21 3.22 -7.99 -21.65
C LEU A 21 2.62 -7.79 -23.04
N ILE A 22 1.34 -8.09 -23.22
CA ILE A 22 0.62 -7.84 -24.48
C ILE A 22 0.61 -6.34 -24.80
N SER A 23 0.29 -5.49 -23.82
CA SER A 23 0.31 -4.04 -24.02
C SER A 23 1.71 -3.51 -24.27
N LEU A 24 2.73 -4.05 -23.60
CA LEU A 24 4.12 -3.64 -23.78
C LEU A 24 4.62 -4.00 -25.18
N ILE A 25 4.35 -5.22 -25.64
CA ILE A 25 4.68 -5.63 -27.02
C ILE A 25 3.94 -4.74 -28.02
N GLY A 26 2.64 -4.49 -27.79
CA GLY A 26 1.85 -3.58 -28.62
C GLY A 26 2.46 -2.18 -28.70
N HIS A 27 2.83 -1.60 -27.56
CA HIS A 27 3.47 -0.29 -27.48
C HIS A 27 4.72 -0.20 -28.36
N TRP A 28 5.59 -1.22 -28.32
CA TRP A 28 6.78 -1.26 -29.15
C TRP A 28 6.45 -1.47 -30.63
N VAL A 29 5.56 -2.40 -30.96
CA VAL A 29 5.15 -2.66 -32.34
C VAL A 29 4.55 -1.42 -32.99
N PHE A 30 3.64 -0.73 -32.31
CA PHE A 30 3.07 0.53 -32.81
C PHE A 30 4.12 1.65 -32.85
N GLY A 31 5.02 1.70 -31.87
CA GLY A 31 6.18 2.59 -31.89
C GLY A 31 7.07 2.38 -33.11
N TRP A 32 7.26 1.13 -33.57
CA TRP A 32 8.03 0.85 -34.78
C TRP A 32 7.37 1.44 -36.01
N PHE A 33 6.05 1.27 -36.16
CA PHE A 33 5.32 1.86 -37.27
C PHE A 33 5.38 3.39 -37.26
N ALA A 34 5.27 4.01 -36.08
CA ALA A 34 5.39 5.46 -35.92
C ALA A 34 6.79 5.95 -36.30
N TYR A 35 7.84 5.34 -35.72
CA TYR A 35 9.24 5.66 -35.99
C TYR A 35 9.58 5.49 -37.48
N ALA A 36 9.25 4.35 -38.08
CA ALA A 36 9.53 4.09 -39.48
C ALA A 36 8.82 5.11 -40.40
N ASN A 37 7.56 5.43 -40.10
CA ASN A 37 6.82 6.44 -40.85
C ASN A 37 7.51 7.81 -40.74
N GLU A 38 7.92 8.22 -39.53
CA GLU A 38 8.62 9.50 -39.31
C GLU A 38 9.95 9.57 -40.07
N GLN A 39 10.80 8.54 -39.96
CA GLN A 39 12.07 8.50 -40.70
C GLN A 39 11.85 8.59 -42.21
N THR A 40 10.85 7.87 -42.75
CA THR A 40 10.52 7.94 -44.18
C THR A 40 10.01 9.31 -44.62
N GLN A 41 9.24 10.02 -43.76
CA GLN A 41 8.76 11.37 -44.04
C GLN A 41 9.90 12.39 -44.11
N PHE A 42 10.94 12.22 -43.29
CA PHE A 42 12.13 13.07 -43.30
C PHE A 42 13.24 12.59 -44.26
N GLY A 43 13.01 11.50 -45.00
CA GLY A 43 14.00 10.94 -45.93
C GLY A 43 15.22 10.33 -45.26
N HIS A 44 15.10 9.97 -43.98
CA HIS A 44 16.15 9.32 -43.20
C HIS A 44 16.06 7.79 -43.31
N PRO A 45 17.20 7.07 -43.21
CA PRO A 45 17.19 5.62 -43.17
C PRO A 45 16.54 5.12 -41.88
N VAL A 46 15.73 4.06 -42.00
CA VAL A 46 15.12 3.39 -40.84
C VAL A 46 16.17 2.49 -40.19
N GLU A 47 16.71 2.91 -39.04
CA GLU A 47 17.71 2.16 -38.30
C GLU A 47 17.15 1.55 -37.01
N VAL A 48 17.38 0.25 -36.82
CA VAL A 48 16.92 -0.48 -35.63
C VAL A 48 17.54 0.09 -34.35
N ASN A 49 18.80 0.51 -34.40
CA ASN A 49 19.48 1.08 -33.23
C ASN A 49 18.83 2.39 -32.77
N GLY A 50 18.48 3.28 -33.71
CA GLY A 50 17.78 4.53 -33.41
C GLY A 50 16.41 4.27 -32.77
N TYR A 51 15.65 3.36 -33.36
CA TYR A 51 14.37 2.90 -32.81
C TYR A 51 14.50 2.34 -31.37
N LEU A 52 15.49 1.49 -31.10
CA LEU A 52 15.68 0.92 -29.77
C LEU A 52 15.98 2.00 -28.73
N ILE A 53 16.82 2.98 -29.05
CA ILE A 53 17.15 4.08 -28.13
C ILE A 53 15.92 4.94 -27.85
N GLU A 54 15.17 5.30 -28.89
CA GLU A 54 13.95 6.10 -28.80
C GLU A 54 12.89 5.39 -27.94
N MET A 55 12.55 4.14 -28.27
CA MET A 55 11.56 3.38 -27.50
C MET A 55 12.01 3.11 -26.07
N MET A 56 13.31 2.95 -25.82
CA MET A 56 13.82 2.80 -24.46
C MET A 56 13.69 4.08 -23.66
N ARG A 57 14.01 5.23 -24.25
CA ARG A 57 13.78 6.53 -23.62
C ARG A 57 12.30 6.69 -23.30
N ASP A 58 11.42 6.51 -24.28
CA ASP A 58 9.98 6.73 -24.12
C ASP A 58 9.37 5.77 -23.07
N THR A 59 9.79 4.50 -23.06
CA THR A 59 9.36 3.51 -22.05
C THR A 59 9.86 3.91 -20.65
N LEU A 60 11.12 4.35 -20.53
CA LEU A 60 11.72 4.72 -19.24
C LEU A 60 11.17 6.04 -18.71
N GLU A 61 10.90 7.02 -19.56
CA GLU A 61 10.27 8.29 -19.18
C GLU A 61 8.85 8.06 -18.65
N ASN A 62 8.06 7.22 -19.34
CA ASN A 62 6.74 6.83 -18.86
C ASN A 62 6.82 6.06 -17.53
N TRP A 63 7.76 5.13 -17.40
CA TRP A 63 7.95 4.41 -16.14
C TRP A 63 8.39 5.32 -14.99
N GLN A 64 9.29 6.26 -15.27
CA GLN A 64 9.83 7.22 -14.30
C GLN A 64 8.74 8.18 -13.80
N SER A 65 7.90 8.70 -14.69
CA SER A 65 6.81 9.62 -14.32
C SER A 65 5.74 8.91 -13.48
N GLU A 66 5.33 7.70 -13.87
CA GLU A 66 4.36 6.89 -13.12
C GLU A 66 4.90 6.49 -11.75
N PHE A 67 6.17 6.10 -11.66
CA PHE A 67 6.80 5.77 -10.37
C PHE A 67 6.86 7.00 -9.46
N LEU A 68 7.24 8.16 -9.99
CA LEU A 68 7.25 9.41 -9.23
C LEU A 68 5.85 9.81 -8.76
N GLN A 69 4.83 9.63 -9.61
CA GLN A 69 3.43 9.86 -9.26
C GLN A 69 2.99 8.94 -8.11
N LEU A 70 3.25 7.64 -8.20
CA LEU A 70 2.89 6.68 -7.16
C LEU A 70 3.60 6.98 -5.84
N LEU A 71 4.90 7.30 -5.88
CA LEU A 71 5.65 7.73 -4.70
C LEU A 71 5.07 8.99 -4.08
N TRP A 72 4.73 9.99 -4.91
CA TRP A 72 4.12 11.22 -4.43
C TRP A 72 2.74 10.98 -3.81
N GLN A 73 1.92 10.14 -4.43
CA GLN A 73 0.59 9.81 -3.92
C GLN A 73 0.67 9.06 -2.59
N VAL A 74 1.43 7.97 -2.53
CA VAL A 74 1.54 7.13 -1.33
C VAL A 74 2.30 7.86 -0.24
N GLY A 75 3.47 8.41 -0.57
CA GLY A 75 4.33 9.15 0.36
C GLY A 75 3.70 10.45 0.83
N GLY A 76 3.11 11.22 -0.08
CA GLY A 76 2.39 12.46 0.24
C GLY A 76 1.14 12.20 1.09
N LEU A 77 0.34 11.17 0.76
CA LEU A 77 -0.79 10.78 1.59
C LEU A 77 -0.32 10.29 2.97
N ALA A 78 0.72 9.47 3.04
CA ALA A 78 1.27 9.00 4.31
C ALA A 78 1.79 10.18 5.17
N PHE A 79 2.43 11.17 4.54
CA PHE A 79 2.90 12.38 5.22
C PHE A 79 1.75 13.26 5.72
N LEU A 80 0.72 13.46 4.89
CA LEU A 80 -0.48 14.20 5.28
C LEU A 80 -1.27 13.49 6.37
N LEU A 81 -1.38 12.16 6.32
CA LEU A 81 -1.97 11.37 7.41
C LEU A 81 -1.14 11.48 8.67
N TYR A 82 0.19 11.42 8.57
CA TYR A 82 1.08 11.57 9.71
C TYR A 82 0.89 12.93 10.40
N LEU A 83 0.93 14.03 9.64
CA LEU A 83 0.72 15.38 10.18
C LEU A 83 -0.75 15.67 10.57
N GLY A 84 -1.69 15.13 9.82
CA GLY A 84 -3.14 15.29 9.99
C GLY A 84 -3.77 14.27 10.93
N SER A 85 -2.96 13.53 11.70
CA SER A 85 -3.45 12.57 12.69
C SER A 85 -3.77 13.10 14.11
N PRO A 86 -3.91 14.41 14.44
CA PRO A 86 -4.35 14.77 15.79
C PRO A 86 -5.75 14.22 16.10
N GLN A 87 -6.56 13.90 15.09
CA GLN A 87 -7.84 13.20 15.28
C GLN A 87 -7.73 11.76 15.80
N SER A 88 -6.60 11.07 15.63
CA SER A 88 -6.45 9.71 16.19
C SER A 88 -6.23 9.78 17.70
N LYS A 89 -5.40 10.73 18.18
CA LYS A 89 -5.21 10.98 19.61
C LYS A 89 -6.48 11.55 20.25
N GLU A 90 -7.06 12.61 19.69
CA GLU A 90 -8.32 13.18 20.19
C GLU A 90 -9.52 12.22 20.05
N GLY A 91 -9.43 11.25 19.15
CA GLY A 91 -10.41 10.19 18.97
C GLY A 91 -10.35 9.18 20.11
N ASP A 92 -9.16 8.66 20.39
CA ASP A 92 -8.91 7.68 21.46
C ASP A 92 -9.20 8.30 22.82
N ASP A 93 -8.68 9.50 23.12
CA ASP A 93 -8.93 10.22 24.37
C ASP A 93 -10.44 10.46 24.60
N ARG A 94 -11.18 10.78 23.52
CA ARG A 94 -12.64 11.01 23.60
C ARG A 94 -13.42 9.70 23.75
N VAL A 95 -12.92 8.59 23.22
CA VAL A 95 -13.52 7.26 23.38
C VAL A 95 -13.30 6.76 24.80
N GLU A 96 -12.09 6.92 25.34
CA GLU A 96 -11.73 6.61 26.72
C GLU A 96 -12.64 7.36 27.70
N ALA A 97 -12.74 8.69 27.58
CA ALA A 97 -13.62 9.51 28.42
C ALA A 97 -15.11 9.10 28.35
N LYS A 98 -15.57 8.59 27.19
CA LYS A 98 -16.94 8.07 27.05
C LYS A 98 -17.12 6.70 27.72
N ILE A 99 -16.12 5.83 27.65
CA ILE A 99 -16.13 4.52 28.30
C ILE A 99 -16.13 4.71 29.82
N ASP A 100 -15.31 5.62 30.35
CA ASP A 100 -15.25 5.93 31.78
C ASP A 100 -16.60 6.44 32.30
N ALA A 101 -17.24 7.35 31.55
CA ALA A 101 -18.56 7.86 31.88
C ALA A 101 -19.63 6.75 31.89
N ILE A 102 -19.54 5.77 30.99
CA ILE A 102 -20.44 4.61 30.97
C ILE A 102 -20.16 3.70 32.18
N LEU A 103 -18.89 3.41 32.49
CA LEU A 103 -18.53 2.54 33.60
C LEU A 103 -18.96 3.15 34.94
N ALA A 104 -18.75 4.46 35.12
CA ALA A 104 -19.23 5.22 36.27
C ALA A 104 -20.76 5.19 36.41
N ALA A 105 -21.51 5.14 35.30
CA ALA A 105 -22.96 5.04 35.32
C ALA A 105 -23.47 3.61 35.58
N VAL A 106 -22.73 2.58 35.16
CA VAL A 106 -23.14 1.16 35.26
C VAL A 106 -22.74 0.53 36.59
N ASP A 107 -21.53 0.82 37.10
CA ASP A 107 -21.05 0.33 38.40
C ASP A 107 -20.34 1.44 39.21
N PRO A 108 -21.12 2.36 39.81
CA PRO A 108 -20.56 3.52 40.52
C PRO A 108 -19.68 3.17 41.73
N LYS A 109 -19.78 1.94 42.26
CA LYS A 109 -19.03 1.54 43.47
C LYS A 109 -17.64 1.03 43.16
N ASN A 110 -17.44 0.46 41.97
CA ASN A 110 -16.17 -0.13 41.56
C ASN A 110 -15.52 0.60 40.37
N ALA A 111 -16.22 1.54 39.71
CA ALA A 111 -15.73 2.24 38.52
C ALA A 111 -14.32 2.81 38.72
N ASP A 112 -14.10 3.61 39.77
CA ASP A 112 -12.81 4.24 40.03
C ASP A 112 -11.68 3.21 40.20
N ARG A 113 -11.94 2.13 40.95
CA ARG A 113 -10.97 1.04 41.16
C ARG A 113 -10.62 0.33 39.86
N VAL A 114 -11.60 0.10 39.00
CA VAL A 114 -11.43 -0.62 37.74
C VAL A 114 -10.70 0.25 36.71
N ILE A 115 -11.01 1.55 36.66
CA ILE A 115 -10.30 2.54 35.82
C ILE A 115 -8.84 2.61 36.26
N ASP A 116 -8.57 2.79 37.55
CA ASP A 116 -7.20 2.87 38.10
C ASP A 116 -6.39 1.58 37.82
N GLU A 117 -7.02 0.41 37.91
CA GLU A 117 -6.39 -0.88 37.64
C GLU A 117 -6.03 -1.03 36.14
N ILE A 118 -6.93 -0.61 35.24
CA ILE A 118 -6.69 -0.58 33.80
C ILE A 118 -5.59 0.43 33.47
N ASP A 119 -5.65 1.64 34.01
CA ASP A 119 -4.65 2.68 33.76
C ASP A 119 -3.27 2.23 34.22
N GLN A 120 -3.14 1.62 35.41
CA GLN A 120 -1.87 1.07 35.87
C GLN A 120 -1.34 -0.03 34.94
N GLU A 121 -2.20 -0.96 34.51
CA GLU A 121 -1.81 -2.08 33.63
C GLU A 121 -1.34 -1.58 32.24
N TYR A 122 -1.89 -0.46 31.76
CA TYR A 122 -1.64 0.07 30.42
C TYR A 122 -0.83 1.38 30.38
N SER A 123 -0.37 1.92 31.52
CA SER A 123 0.35 3.20 31.74
C SER A 123 1.65 3.44 30.94
N GLY A 124 2.03 2.56 30.00
CA GLY A 124 3.23 2.68 29.19
C GLY A 124 3.06 2.38 27.70
N ARG A 125 1.82 2.33 27.18
CA ARG A 125 1.57 1.77 25.84
C ARG A 125 0.78 2.68 24.92
N HIS A 126 1.53 3.48 24.16
CA HIS A 126 1.10 3.86 22.81
C HIS A 126 1.41 2.75 21.76
N THR A 127 1.75 1.54 22.21
CA THR A 127 1.93 0.36 21.36
C THR A 127 1.18 -0.82 21.96
N ASP A 128 0.07 -1.18 21.31
CA ASP A 128 -0.88 -2.22 21.71
C ASP A 128 -0.26 -3.64 21.74
N PRO A 129 -0.17 -4.32 22.90
CA PRO A 129 0.35 -5.68 23.04
C PRO A 129 -0.72 -6.75 22.94
N ARG A 130 -1.98 -6.39 22.71
CA ARG A 130 -3.04 -7.36 22.44
C ARG A 130 -2.67 -8.21 21.22
N TRP A 131 -1.99 -7.63 20.24
CA TRP A 131 -1.42 -8.35 19.10
C TRP A 131 -0.31 -9.34 19.47
N THR A 132 0.55 -8.97 20.42
CA THR A 132 1.68 -9.79 20.87
C THR A 132 1.20 -11.00 21.67
N ALA A 133 0.23 -10.78 22.58
CA ALA A 133 -0.33 -11.83 23.43
C ALA A 133 -1.24 -12.81 22.66
N LEU A 134 -1.96 -12.33 21.63
CA LEU A 134 -2.75 -13.20 20.75
C LEU A 134 -1.85 -14.11 19.90
N ARG A 135 -0.70 -13.61 19.41
CA ARG A 135 0.28 -14.42 18.66
C ARG A 135 0.90 -15.51 19.52
N GLU A 136 1.21 -15.19 20.78
CA GLU A 136 1.85 -16.11 21.72
C GLU A 136 0.88 -17.17 22.29
N LYS A 137 -0.44 -16.94 22.22
CA LYS A 137 -1.46 -17.95 22.54
C LYS A 137 -1.70 -18.90 21.37
N ASP A 138 -1.64 -18.42 20.12
CA ASP A 138 -1.82 -19.26 18.93
C ASP A 138 -0.60 -20.18 18.73
N ASP A 139 0.63 -19.70 19.01
CA ASP A 139 1.87 -20.49 18.97
C ASP A 139 1.98 -21.54 20.10
N ARG A 140 1.21 -21.40 21.18
CA ARG A 140 1.16 -22.34 22.32
C ARG A 140 -0.05 -23.27 22.31
N GLY A 141 -0.91 -23.16 21.30
CA GLY A 141 -2.16 -23.89 21.14
C GLY A 141 -2.15 -24.96 20.04
N GLY A 142 -0.97 -25.50 19.67
CA GLY A 142 -0.80 -26.61 18.72
C GLY A 142 -0.04 -27.77 19.33
#